data_AF-A0A329VGS6-F1
#
_entry.id   AF-A0A329VGS6-F1
#
_cell.length_a   1.000
_cell.length_b   1.000
_cell.length_c   1.000
_cell.angle_alpha   90.00
_cell.angle_beta   90.00
_cell.angle_gamma   90.00
#
_symmetry.space_group_name_H-M   'P 1'
#
loop_
_entity.id
_entity.type
_entity.pdbx_description
1 polymer ?
#
loop_
_entity_poly.entity_id
_entity_poly.type
_entity_poly.pdbx_seq_one_letter_code
_entity_poly.pdbx_strand_id
1 'polypeptide(L)' 'MKNKIFSKGWFKDLFCVFIKELLWSNMPVVAIFIWGIISVYFFPDEWWIISLIGSIVIVVLFFVLTYLSERKKC' A
#
# COMPACT_ATOMS: atom_id res chain seq x y z
N MET A 1 -4.82 -43.35 3.20
CA MET A 1 -5.25 -42.36 4.22
C MET A 1 -4.04 -41.50 4.57
N LYS A 2 -4.17 -40.15 4.45
CA LYS A 2 -3.37 -39.07 5.09
C LYS A 2 -1.85 -39.30 5.26
N ASN A 3 -0.96 -38.54 4.62
CA ASN A 3 -0.85 -37.10 4.83
C ASN A 3 -0.11 -36.40 3.69
N LYS A 4 -0.71 -35.28 3.28
CA LYS A 4 -0.17 -34.29 2.35
C LYS A 4 1.24 -33.91 2.78
N ILE A 5 2.19 -34.10 1.89
CA ILE A 5 3.48 -33.42 1.90
C ILE A 5 3.16 -31.93 1.72
N PHE A 6 2.82 -31.27 2.83
CA PHE A 6 2.73 -29.82 2.94
C PHE A 6 4.17 -29.32 2.84
N SER A 7 4.65 -29.22 1.60
CA SER A 7 6.00 -28.76 1.29
C SER A 7 6.23 -27.41 1.95
N LYS A 8 7.28 -27.30 2.77
CA LYS A 8 7.78 -26.02 3.33
C LYS A 8 7.89 -24.92 2.27
N GLY A 9 8.08 -25.28 1.00
CA GLY A 9 8.11 -24.35 -0.12
C GLY A 9 6.77 -23.66 -0.40
N TRP A 10 5.66 -24.40 -0.35
CA TRP A 10 4.32 -23.85 -0.64
C TRP A 10 3.86 -22.85 0.44
N PHE A 11 4.18 -23.11 1.71
CA PHE A 11 3.91 -22.16 2.79
C PHE A 11 4.77 -20.91 2.67
N LYS A 12 6.03 -21.03 2.25
CA LYS A 12 6.92 -19.87 2.01
C LYS A 12 6.40 -18.98 0.88
N ASP A 13 5.92 -19.58 -0.21
CA ASP A 13 5.33 -18.85 -1.33
C ASP A 13 4.06 -18.10 -0.93
N LEU A 14 3.13 -18.79 -0.25
CA LEU A 14 1.93 -18.15 0.30
C LEU A 14 2.25 -17.02 1.29
N PHE A 15 3.25 -17.20 2.15
CA PHE A 15 3.68 -16.17 3.09
C PHE A 15 4.32 -14.98 2.38
N CYS A 16 5.06 -15.23 1.30
CA CYS A 16 5.68 -14.18 0.48
C CYS A 16 4.61 -13.37 -0.25
N VAL A 17 3.62 -14.03 -0.85
CA VAL A 17 2.45 -13.38 -1.46
C VAL A 17 1.68 -12.57 -0.41
N PHE A 18 1.42 -13.15 0.77
CA PHE A 18 0.70 -12.48 1.85
C PHE A 18 1.44 -11.25 2.36
N ILE A 19 2.76 -11.31 2.58
CA ILE A 19 3.57 -10.14 2.95
C ILE A 19 3.58 -9.10 1.84
N LYS A 20 3.63 -9.52 0.59
CA LYS A 20 3.61 -8.61 -0.56
C LYS A 20 2.27 -7.90 -0.66
N GLU A 21 1.15 -8.60 -0.49
CA GLU A 21 -0.21 -8.04 -0.41
C GLU A 21 -0.35 -7.09 0.79
N LEU A 22 0.17 -7.48 1.96
CA LEU A 22 0.11 -6.69 3.18
C LEU A 22 0.95 -5.40 3.07
N LEU A 23 2.13 -5.48 2.46
CA LEU A 23 2.96 -4.31 2.15
C LEU A 23 2.27 -3.41 1.13
N TRP A 24 1.66 -3.98 0.09
CA TRP A 24 0.94 -3.22 -0.92
C TRP A 24 -0.31 -2.53 -0.34
N SER A 25 -1.01 -3.18 0.59
CA SER A 25 -2.13 -2.59 1.32
C SER A 25 -1.70 -1.49 2.30
N ASN A 26 -0.48 -1.53 2.84
CA ASN A 26 0.04 -0.54 3.78
C ASN A 26 0.82 0.60 3.10
N MET A 27 1.22 0.44 1.84
CA MET A 27 1.88 1.50 1.05
C MET A 27 1.17 2.86 1.10
N PRO A 28 -0.16 2.98 0.94
CA PRO A 28 -0.82 4.29 0.99
C PRO A 28 -0.69 4.94 2.37
N VAL A 29 -0.73 4.16 3.44
CA VAL A 29 -0.56 4.68 4.82
C VAL A 29 0.85 5.24 5.01
N VAL A 30 1.88 4.52 4.57
CA VAL A 30 3.27 4.98 4.64
C VAL A 30 3.48 6.24 3.79
N ALA A 31 2.89 6.29 2.60
CA ALA A 31 2.98 7.46 1.72
C ALA A 31 2.32 8.71 2.33
N ILE A 32 1.15 8.56 2.95
CA ILE A 32 0.48 9.65 3.68
C ILE A 32 1.34 10.14 4.84
N PHE A 33 1.98 9.22 5.58
CA PHE A 33 2.82 9.57 6.71
C PHE A 33 4.05 10.40 6.29
N ILE A 34 4.74 9.96 5.23
CA ILE A 34 5.87 10.71 4.66
C ILE A 34 5.40 12.07 4.14
N TRP A 35 4.27 12.13 3.45
CA TRP A 35 3.70 13.38 2.96
C TRP A 35 3.37 14.36 4.08
N GLY A 36 2.82 13.87 5.20
CA GLY A 36 2.55 14.68 6.39
C GLY A 36 3.81 15.37 6.91
N ILE A 37 4.92 14.63 7.03
CA ILE A 37 6.21 15.19 7.50
C ILE A 37 6.72 16.26 6.52
N ILE A 38 6.65 16.00 5.21
CA ILE A 38 7.06 16.95 4.17
C ILE A 38 6.18 18.21 4.24
N SER A 39 4.87 18.05 4.38
CA SER A 39 3.91 19.16 4.45
C SER A 39 4.18 20.07 5.65
N VAL A 40 4.50 19.49 6.81
CA VAL A 40 4.85 20.26 8.02
C VAL A 40 6.17 21.01 7.84
N TYR A 41 7.16 20.39 7.19
CA TYR A 41 8.49 20.99 7.02
C TYR A 41 8.52 22.10 5.96
N PHE A 42 7.85 21.91 4.83
CA PHE A 42 7.88 22.84 3.71
C PHE A 42 6.80 23.93 3.78
N PHE A 43 5.67 23.66 4.44
CA PHE A 43 4.53 24.57 4.49
C PHE A 43 3.99 24.74 5.91
N PRO A 44 4.78 25.28 6.85
CA PRO A 44 4.43 25.30 8.27
C PRO A 44 3.16 26.10 8.62
N ASP A 45 2.76 27.07 7.81
CA ASP A 45 1.55 27.88 8.06
C ASP A 45 0.26 27.22 7.56
N GLU A 46 0.33 26.51 6.42
CA GLU A 46 -0.83 25.87 5.77
C GLU A 46 -0.72 24.34 5.71
N TRP A 47 0.14 23.76 6.55
CA TRP A 47 0.47 22.33 6.54
C TRP A 47 -0.77 21.44 6.65
N TRP A 48 -1.80 21.89 7.36
CA TRP A 48 -3.03 21.14 7.56
C TRP A 48 -3.84 20.98 6.27
N ILE A 49 -3.97 22.04 5.46
CA ILE A 49 -4.66 22.00 4.16
C ILE A 49 -3.85 21.15 3.18
N ILE A 50 -2.55 21.40 3.10
CA ILE A 50 -1.67 20.74 2.11
C ILE A 50 -1.52 19.25 2.41
N SER A 51 -1.45 18.88 3.69
CA SER A 51 -1.46 17.49 4.13
C SER A 51 -2.78 16.81 3.78
N LEU A 52 -3.92 17.47 3.98
CA LEU A 52 -5.25 16.95 3.61
C LEU A 52 -5.38 16.73 2.11
N ILE A 53 -5.05 17.74 1.29
CA ILE A 53 -5.14 17.66 -0.17
C ILE A 53 -4.24 16.55 -0.69
N GLY A 54 -2.98 16.51 -0.26
CA GLY A 54 -2.05 15.47 -0.72
C GLY A 54 -2.45 14.07 -0.25
N SER A 55 -3.02 13.93 0.95
CA SER A 55 -3.53 12.63 1.41
C SER A 55 -4.68 12.13 0.53
N ILE A 56 -5.62 13.00 0.15
CA ILE A 56 -6.71 12.66 -0.78
C ILE A 56 -6.14 12.23 -2.13
N VAL A 57 -5.17 12.98 -2.67
CA VAL A 57 -4.50 12.66 -3.93
C VAL A 57 -3.83 11.28 -3.88
N ILE A 58 -3.10 10.98 -2.80
CA ILE A 58 -2.43 9.67 -2.61
C ILE A 58 -3.44 8.53 -2.60
N VAL A 59 -4.56 8.68 -1.88
CA VAL A 59 -5.62 7.65 -1.81
C VAL A 59 -6.26 7.43 -3.17
N VAL A 60 -6.60 8.51 -3.88
CA VAL A 60 -7.21 8.41 -5.23
C VAL A 60 -6.25 7.77 -6.22
N LEU A 61 -4.97 8.17 -6.23
CA LEU A 61 -3.96 7.55 -7.08
C LEU A 61 -3.79 6.07 -6.77
N PHE A 62 -3.72 5.72 -5.49
CA PHE A 62 -3.61 4.32 -5.08
C PHE A 62 -4.81 3.50 -5.55
N PHE A 63 -6.03 4.04 -5.41
CA PHE A 63 -7.24 3.40 -5.88
C PHE A 63 -7.25 3.21 -7.40
N VAL A 64 -6.87 4.24 -8.17
CA VAL A 64 -6.77 4.17 -9.63
C VAL A 64 -5.71 3.15 -10.07
N LEU A 65 -4.55 3.12 -9.43
CA LEU A 65 -3.49 2.16 -9.73
C LEU A 65 -3.93 0.72 -9.40
N THR A 66 -4.64 0.52 -8.30
CA THR A 66 -5.24 -0.78 -7.94
C THR A 66 -6.22 -1.23 -9.00
N TYR A 67 -7.15 -0.35 -9.38
CA TYR A 67 -8.15 -0.61 -10.39
C TYR A 67 -7.53 -0.96 -11.76
N LEU A 68 -6.51 -0.22 -12.19
CA LEU A 68 -5.79 -0.50 -13.43
C LEU A 68 -4.98 -1.80 -13.36
N SER A 69 -4.41 -2.11 -12.20
CA SER A 69 -3.68 -3.36 -11.97
C SER A 69 -4.61 -4.58 -12.06
N GLU A 70 -5.83 -4.49 -11.53
CA GLU A 70 -6.83 -5.55 -11.67
C GLU A 70 -7.31 -5.69 -13.12
N ARG A 71 -7.52 -4.58 -13.84
CA ARG A 71 -7.91 -4.59 -15.26
C ARG A 71 -6.89 -5.24 -16.19
N LYS A 72 -5.59 -5.17 -15.87
CA LYS A 72 -4.50 -5.75 -16.69
C LYS A 72 -4.27 -7.25 -16.47
N LYS A 73 -4.94 -7.87 -15.49
CA LYS A 73 -4.86 -9.31 -15.23
C LYS A 73 -5.92 -10.12 -16.00
N CYS A 74 -6.76 -9.49 -16.81
CA CYS A 74 -7.69 -10.14 -17.76
C CYS A 74 -7.12 -10.13 -19.18
#